data_AF-A0AAV3I3L9-F1
#
_entry.id   AF-A0AAV3I3L9-F1
#
_cell.length_a   1.000
_cell.length_b   1.000
_cell.length_c   1.000
_cell.angle_alpha   90.00
_cell.angle_beta   90.00
_cell.angle_gamma   90.00
#
_symmetry.space_group_name_H-M   'P 1'
#
loop_
_entity.id
_entity.type
_entity.pdbx_description
1 polymer ?
#
loop_
_entity_poly.entity_id
_entity_poly.type
_entity_poly.pdbx_seq_one_letter_code
_entity_poly.pdbx_strand_id
1 'polypeptide(L)'
;MLKLLKTIMRAGTATVKYPFAPLEVSPGFRGKPDLMPSQCIACGACACACPTNALTIQTDDQQNSRTWQLYLGRCIYCGRCEEVCPTRAIQLTNNFELTVTNKADLYTRATFHLQRCSRCERPFAPQKTVALAAELLAQQQNAPQNREMLRAQASVCPECKQRATLINDDTDVPLVAKEQL
;
A
#
# COMPACT_ATOMS: atom_id res chain seq x y z
N MET A 1 -49.14 36.97 -3.84
CA MET A 1 -47.67 37.08 -3.75
C MET A 1 -47.12 36.88 -2.32
N LEU A 2 -47.69 37.47 -1.25
CA LEU A 2 -47.13 37.32 0.12
C LEU A 2 -47.10 35.87 0.66
N LYS A 3 -47.98 34.97 0.20
CA LYS A 3 -47.98 33.55 0.61
C LYS A 3 -46.65 32.85 0.28
N LEU A 4 -46.05 33.17 -0.86
CA LEU A 4 -44.77 32.60 -1.29
C LEU A 4 -43.63 33.05 -0.37
N LEU A 5 -43.60 34.34 -0.03
CA LEU A 5 -42.58 34.90 0.88
C LEU A 5 -42.66 34.26 2.27
N LYS A 6 -43.88 34.02 2.79
CA LYS A 6 -44.10 33.34 4.07
C LYS A 6 -43.63 31.87 4.05
N THR A 7 -43.80 31.18 2.92
CA THR A 7 -43.30 29.81 2.74
C THR A 7 -41.77 29.78 2.71
N ILE A 8 -41.13 30.71 1.99
CA ILE A 8 -39.67 30.82 1.91
C ILE A 8 -39.07 31.11 3.30
N MET A 9 -39.65 32.05 4.05
CA MET A 9 -39.17 32.35 5.41
C MET A 9 -39.32 31.16 6.37
N ARG A 10 -40.36 30.33 6.21
CA ARG A 10 -40.54 29.11 7.02
C ARG A 10 -39.58 27.98 6.64
N ALA A 11 -39.23 27.88 5.36
CA ALA A 11 -38.29 26.88 4.88
C ALA A 11 -36.86 27.16 5.36
N GLY A 12 -36.54 28.40 5.69
CA GLY A 12 -35.22 28.82 6.16
C GLY A 12 -34.18 28.85 5.05
N THR A 13 -32.91 28.96 5.43
CA THR A 13 -31.78 29.03 4.49
C THR A 13 -31.19 27.64 4.26
N ALA A 14 -31.18 27.19 3.00
CA ALA A 14 -30.57 25.91 2.62
C ALA A 14 -29.02 25.96 2.57
N THR A 15 -28.43 27.15 2.48
CA THR A 15 -26.98 27.35 2.37
C THR A 15 -26.27 27.09 3.70
N VAL A 16 -25.12 26.44 3.65
CA VAL A 16 -24.20 26.28 4.79
C VAL A 16 -23.15 27.40 4.81
N LYS A 17 -22.49 27.62 5.95
CA LYS A 17 -21.48 28.68 6.14
C LYS A 17 -20.08 28.31 5.62
N TYR A 18 -19.98 27.45 4.62
CA TYR A 18 -18.68 27.10 4.02
C TYR A 18 -18.08 28.33 3.30
N PRO A 19 -16.76 28.61 3.40
CA PRO A 19 -15.72 27.84 4.09
C PRO A 19 -15.49 28.22 5.58
N PHE A 20 -16.26 29.14 6.16
CA PHE A 20 -16.10 29.59 7.55
C PHE A 20 -16.56 28.55 8.60
N ALA A 21 -17.32 27.55 8.18
CA ALA A 21 -17.62 26.33 8.93
C ALA A 21 -17.36 25.11 8.04
N PRO A 22 -16.82 24.00 8.59
CA PRO A 22 -16.55 22.80 7.82
C PRO A 22 -17.82 22.20 7.24
N LEU A 23 -17.74 21.67 6.02
CA LEU A 23 -18.83 20.92 5.41
C LEU A 23 -18.88 19.52 6.02
N GLU A 24 -20.02 19.15 6.61
CA GLU A 24 -20.25 17.77 7.04
C GLU A 24 -20.44 16.87 5.82
N VAL A 25 -19.60 15.84 5.70
CA VAL A 25 -19.72 14.83 4.65
C VAL A 25 -20.47 13.60 5.16
N SER A 26 -21.13 12.88 4.26
CA SER A 26 -21.86 11.66 4.60
C SER A 26 -20.91 10.56 5.09
N PRO A 27 -21.37 9.65 5.97
CA PRO A 27 -20.63 8.43 6.30
C PRO A 27 -20.26 7.64 5.04
N GLY A 28 -19.00 7.18 4.94
CA GLY A 28 -18.50 6.45 3.77
C GLY A 28 -18.17 7.33 2.56
N PHE A 29 -18.06 8.65 2.75
CA PHE A 29 -17.55 9.55 1.72
C PHE A 29 -16.16 9.11 1.23
N ARG A 30 -15.94 9.20 -0.09
CA ARG A 30 -14.70 8.74 -0.74
C ARG A 30 -13.88 9.94 -1.21
N GLY A 31 -13.11 10.52 -0.30
CA GLY A 31 -12.18 11.62 -0.58
C GLY A 31 -10.78 11.13 -0.93
N LYS A 32 -9.75 11.92 -0.60
CA LYS A 32 -8.35 11.60 -0.90
C LYS A 32 -7.96 10.21 -0.35
N PRO A 33 -7.45 9.30 -1.20
CA PRO A 33 -6.78 8.11 -0.71
C PRO A 33 -5.52 8.51 0.06
N ASP A 34 -5.41 8.05 1.30
CA ASP A 34 -4.27 8.31 2.17
C ASP A 34 -3.60 6.99 2.56
N LEU A 35 -2.27 6.99 2.52
CA LEU A 35 -1.46 5.81 2.83
C LEU A 35 -0.81 5.99 4.20
N MET A 36 -1.00 5.03 5.09
CA MET A 36 -0.27 4.88 6.33
C MET A 36 0.99 4.00 6.10
N PRO A 37 2.19 4.57 5.93
CA PRO A 37 3.37 3.80 5.52
C PRO A 37 3.83 2.81 6.59
N SER A 38 3.50 3.05 7.86
CA SER A 38 3.81 2.15 8.97
C SER A 38 3.12 0.79 8.80
N GLN A 39 1.88 0.75 8.33
CA GLN A 39 1.08 -0.48 8.12
C GLN A 39 1.24 -1.08 6.70
N CYS A 40 1.71 -0.29 5.74
CA CYS A 40 1.87 -0.75 4.36
C CYS A 40 3.01 -1.76 4.25
N ILE A 41 2.75 -2.91 3.62
CA ILE A 41 3.74 -3.95 3.34
C ILE A 41 4.32 -3.87 1.91
N ALA A 42 3.91 -2.88 1.12
CA ALA A 42 4.31 -2.67 -0.28
C ALA A 42 4.03 -3.86 -1.24
N CYS A 43 2.97 -4.64 -0.97
CA CYS A 43 2.58 -5.80 -1.79
C CYS A 43 2.09 -5.45 -3.20
N GLY A 44 1.58 -4.22 -3.40
CA GLY A 44 1.09 -3.75 -4.71
C GLY A 44 -0.32 -4.17 -5.10
N ALA A 45 -1.08 -4.83 -4.20
CA ALA A 45 -2.47 -5.19 -4.44
C ALA A 45 -3.34 -3.98 -4.84
N CYS A 46 -3.15 -2.84 -4.16
CA CYS A 46 -3.86 -1.59 -4.45
C CYS A 46 -3.55 -1.02 -5.84
N ALA A 47 -2.32 -1.18 -6.34
CA ALA A 47 -1.94 -0.76 -7.68
C ALA A 47 -2.58 -1.67 -8.74
N CYS A 48 -2.53 -2.99 -8.52
CA CYS A 48 -3.19 -3.97 -9.41
C CYS A 48 -4.71 -3.75 -9.51
N ALA A 49 -5.36 -3.40 -8.39
CA ALA A 49 -6.81 -3.14 -8.37
C ALA A 49 -7.22 -1.76 -8.90
N CYS A 50 -6.28 -0.87 -9.20
CA CYS A 50 -6.58 0.50 -9.61
C CYS A 50 -6.99 0.54 -11.10
N PRO A 51 -8.27 0.83 -11.43
CA PRO A 51 -8.75 0.73 -12.82
C PRO A 51 -8.12 1.78 -13.75
N THR A 52 -7.64 2.89 -13.18
CA THR A 52 -7.02 3.96 -13.96
C THR A 52 -5.50 3.95 -13.89
N ASN A 53 -4.86 3.02 -13.16
CA ASN A 53 -3.42 3.09 -12.90
C ASN A 53 -2.98 4.43 -12.29
N ALA A 54 -3.80 5.01 -11.40
CA ALA A 54 -3.41 6.17 -10.58
C ALA A 54 -2.41 5.79 -9.48
N LEU A 55 -2.40 4.52 -9.09
CA LEU A 55 -1.44 3.91 -8.18
C LEU A 55 -0.42 3.10 -8.96
N THR A 56 0.85 3.23 -8.58
CA THR A 56 1.97 2.51 -9.19
C THR A 56 2.91 2.00 -8.13
N ILE A 57 3.56 0.87 -8.43
CA ILE A 57 4.65 0.30 -7.65
C ILE A 57 5.84 0.15 -8.58
N GLN A 58 7.00 0.65 -8.17
CA GLN A 58 8.26 0.46 -8.86
C GLN A 58 9.25 -0.21 -7.91
N THR A 59 9.96 -1.21 -8.39
CA THR A 59 11.02 -1.90 -7.65
C THR A 59 12.35 -1.51 -8.28
N ASP A 60 13.30 -1.10 -7.44
CA ASP A 60 14.69 -0.83 -7.83
C ASP A 60 15.59 -1.76 -7.00
N ASP A 61 16.09 -2.81 -7.65
CA ASP A 61 16.94 -3.82 -7.02
C ASP A 61 18.33 -3.27 -6.69
N GLN A 62 18.83 -2.28 -7.46
CA GLN A 62 20.13 -1.65 -7.18
C GLN A 62 20.06 -0.79 -5.92
N GLN A 63 18.97 -0.04 -5.75
CA GLN A 63 18.71 0.77 -4.56
C GLN A 63 18.06 -0.04 -3.42
N ASN A 64 17.84 -1.35 -3.60
CA ASN A 64 17.18 -2.23 -2.64
C ASN A 64 15.84 -1.65 -2.14
N SER A 65 15.08 -1.03 -3.04
CA SER A 65 13.91 -0.22 -2.68
C SER A 65 12.70 -0.53 -3.53
N ARG A 66 11.52 -0.26 -2.97
CA ARG A 66 10.24 -0.37 -3.66
C ARG A 66 9.42 0.87 -3.37
N THR A 67 9.09 1.63 -4.39
CA THR A 67 8.35 2.88 -4.27
C THR A 67 6.90 2.70 -4.66
N TRP A 68 6.02 3.03 -3.71
CA TRP A 68 4.60 3.24 -3.96
C TRP A 68 4.38 4.69 -4.34
N GLN A 69 3.55 4.93 -5.35
CA GLN A 69 3.20 6.28 -5.79
C GLN A 69 1.73 6.38 -6.16
N LEU A 70 1.06 7.40 -5.64
CA LEU A 70 -0.26 7.85 -6.05
C LEU A 70 -0.14 9.13 -6.87
N TYR A 71 -0.86 9.19 -7.99
CA TYR A 71 -1.09 10.41 -8.75
C TYR A 71 -2.58 10.76 -8.73
N LEU A 72 -2.94 11.78 -7.95
CA LEU A 72 -4.33 12.19 -7.75
C LEU A 72 -5.01 12.66 -9.03
N GLY A 73 -4.26 13.23 -9.98
CA GLY A 73 -4.80 13.69 -11.27
C GLY A 73 -5.37 12.58 -12.17
N ARG A 74 -5.17 11.31 -11.82
CA ARG A 74 -5.76 10.14 -12.52
C ARG A 74 -6.72 9.34 -11.63
N CYS A 75 -6.80 9.66 -10.34
CA CYS A 75 -7.65 8.93 -9.40
C CYS A 75 -9.12 9.24 -9.67
N ILE A 76 -9.96 8.21 -9.70
CA ILE A 76 -11.42 8.33 -9.83
C ILE A 76 -12.16 8.06 -8.52
N TYR A 77 -11.42 8.01 -7.40
CA TYR A 77 -11.97 7.86 -6.04
C TYR A 77 -12.90 6.65 -5.84
N CYS A 78 -12.66 5.56 -6.58
CA CYS A 78 -13.54 4.40 -6.61
C CYS A 78 -13.47 3.48 -5.39
N GLY A 79 -12.57 3.70 -4.43
CA GLY A 79 -12.48 2.88 -3.20
C GLY A 79 -11.83 1.51 -3.33
N ARG A 80 -11.63 0.97 -4.55
CA ARG A 80 -11.05 -0.38 -4.76
C ARG A 80 -9.72 -0.62 -4.04
N CYS A 81 -8.86 0.40 -3.95
CA CYS A 81 -7.56 0.28 -3.30
C CYS A 81 -7.66 0.03 -1.79
N GLU A 82 -8.66 0.59 -1.12
CA GLU A 82 -8.96 0.37 0.30
C GLU A 82 -9.53 -1.03 0.51
N GLU A 83 -10.47 -1.46 -0.33
CA GLU A 83 -11.10 -2.79 -0.24
C GLU A 83 -10.10 -3.94 -0.37
N VAL A 84 -9.11 -3.82 -1.27
CA VAL A 84 -8.14 -4.90 -1.52
C VAL A 84 -6.93 -4.87 -0.58
N CYS A 85 -6.78 -3.85 0.28
CA CYS A 85 -5.58 -3.71 1.09
C CYS A 85 -5.58 -4.73 2.25
N PRO A 86 -4.68 -5.72 2.28
CA PRO A 86 -4.72 -6.78 3.29
C PRO A 86 -4.42 -6.26 4.70
N THR A 87 -3.69 -5.16 4.82
CA THR A 87 -3.32 -4.54 6.10
C THR A 87 -4.09 -3.25 6.39
N ARG A 88 -5.08 -2.89 5.55
CA ARG A 88 -5.85 -1.62 5.65
C ARG A 88 -4.98 -0.36 5.72
N ALA A 89 -3.79 -0.43 5.11
CA ALA A 89 -2.80 0.64 5.12
C ALA A 89 -3.15 1.82 4.19
N ILE A 90 -4.08 1.64 3.25
CA ILE A 90 -4.60 2.73 2.41
C ILE A 90 -6.10 2.85 2.63
N GLN A 91 -6.58 4.07 2.85
CA GLN A 91 -7.99 4.34 3.15
C GLN A 91 -8.47 5.59 2.42
N LEU A 92 -9.76 5.65 2.12
CA LEU A 92 -10.40 6.83 1.54
C LEU A 92 -10.78 7.77 2.68
N THR A 93 -10.22 8.98 2.67
CA THR A 93 -10.45 9.96 3.74
C THR A 93 -11.65 10.86 3.44
N ASN A 94 -12.02 11.70 4.40
CA ASN A 94 -13.00 12.76 4.20
C ASN A 94 -12.42 14.03 3.53
N ASN A 95 -11.14 14.03 3.16
CA ASN A 95 -10.51 15.21 2.58
C ASN A 95 -10.89 15.33 1.09
N PHE A 96 -11.54 16.43 0.71
CA PHE A 96 -11.95 16.74 -0.66
C PHE A 96 -11.38 18.07 -1.18
N GLU A 97 -10.72 18.85 -0.31
CA GLU A 97 -10.16 20.17 -0.65
C GLU A 97 -8.75 19.99 -1.24
N LEU A 98 -8.67 19.36 -2.41
CA LEU A 98 -7.43 18.83 -2.99
C LEU A 98 -6.84 19.71 -4.10
N THR A 99 -7.32 20.94 -4.25
CA THR A 99 -6.85 21.86 -5.27
C THR A 99 -5.39 22.23 -5.03
N VAL A 100 -4.57 22.17 -6.09
CA VAL A 100 -3.15 22.53 -6.08
C VAL A 100 -2.85 23.49 -7.22
N THR A 101 -1.79 24.29 -7.07
CA THR A 101 -1.32 25.21 -8.12
C THR A 101 -0.27 24.57 -9.03
N ASN A 102 0.46 23.57 -8.54
CA ASN A 102 1.46 22.83 -9.32
C ASN A 102 1.05 21.37 -9.50
N LYS A 103 1.25 20.84 -10.72
CA LYS A 103 0.95 19.43 -11.03
C LYS A 103 1.76 18.44 -10.19
N ALA A 104 2.98 18.81 -9.78
CA ALA A 104 3.84 17.98 -8.95
C ALA A 104 3.21 17.64 -7.59
N ASP A 105 2.38 18.52 -7.05
CA ASP A 105 1.75 18.36 -5.73
C ASP A 105 0.62 17.32 -5.74
N LEU A 106 0.21 16.84 -6.93
CA LEU A 106 -0.73 15.73 -7.07
C LEU A 106 -0.08 14.36 -6.82
N TYR A 107 1.25 14.30 -6.67
CA TYR A 107 1.97 13.06 -6.41
C TYR A 107 2.20 12.86 -4.92
N THR A 108 1.83 11.68 -4.41
CA THR A 108 2.24 11.19 -3.09
C THR A 108 3.13 9.96 -3.30
N ARG A 109 4.24 9.87 -2.56
CA ARG A 109 5.19 8.77 -2.65
C ARG A 109 5.52 8.19 -1.27
N ALA A 110 5.76 6.88 -1.23
CA ALA A 110 6.31 6.20 -0.07
C ALA A 110 7.30 5.13 -0.54
N THR A 111 8.49 5.10 0.04
CA THR A 111 9.55 4.15 -0.32
C THR A 111 9.73 3.12 0.80
N PHE A 112 9.86 1.85 0.42
CA PHE A 112 10.00 0.71 1.31
C PHE A 112 11.28 -0.04 0.97
N HIS A 113 11.89 -0.67 1.97
CA HIS A 113 13.12 -1.44 1.77
C HIS A 113 12.81 -2.89 1.41
N LEU A 114 13.63 -3.45 0.54
CA LEU A 114 13.58 -4.86 0.18
C LEU A 114 14.43 -5.68 1.15
N GLN A 115 13.96 -6.89 1.45
CA GLN A 115 14.70 -7.92 2.13
C GLN A 115 15.65 -8.57 1.13
N ARG A 116 16.92 -8.69 1.53
CA ARG A 116 17.91 -9.48 0.82
C ARG A 116 17.84 -10.93 1.26
N CYS A 117 17.99 -11.84 0.30
CA CYS A 117 18.04 -13.26 0.57
C CYS A 117 19.27 -13.60 1.42
N SER A 118 19.11 -14.37 2.49
CA SER A 118 20.24 -14.82 3.33
C SER A 118 21.21 -15.77 2.63
N ARG A 119 20.86 -16.32 1.47
CA ARG A 119 21.71 -17.25 0.69
C ARG A 119 22.41 -16.62 -0.51
N CYS A 120 21.66 -15.86 -1.32
CA CYS A 120 22.18 -15.28 -2.57
C CYS A 120 22.30 -13.74 -2.52
N GLU A 121 21.94 -13.11 -1.41
CA GLU A 121 22.00 -11.67 -1.16
C GLU A 121 21.14 -10.78 -2.08
N ARG A 122 20.44 -11.37 -3.06
CA ARG A 122 19.56 -10.62 -3.96
C ARG A 122 18.31 -10.10 -3.23
N PRO A 123 17.86 -8.86 -3.51
CA PRO A 123 16.56 -8.40 -3.06
C PRO A 123 15.46 -9.26 -3.68
N PHE A 124 14.39 -9.53 -2.93
CA PHE A 124 13.29 -10.35 -3.48
C PHE A 124 11.89 -9.91 -3.06
N ALA A 125 11.72 -9.33 -1.87
CA ALA A 125 10.41 -8.89 -1.38
C ALA A 125 10.56 -7.75 -0.37
N PRO A 126 9.54 -6.92 -0.15
CA PRO A 126 9.58 -5.90 0.91
C PRO A 126 9.81 -6.52 2.29
N GLN A 127 10.67 -5.90 3.11
CA GLN A 127 10.99 -6.39 4.45
C GLN A 127 9.73 -6.62 5.30
N LYS A 128 8.76 -5.69 5.22
CA LYS A 128 7.49 -5.79 5.95
C LYS A 128 6.60 -6.93 5.45
N THR A 129 6.65 -7.28 4.16
CA THR A 129 5.94 -8.46 3.64
C THR A 129 6.57 -9.74 4.19
N VAL A 130 7.90 -9.82 4.21
CA VAL A 130 8.62 -10.98 4.76
C VAL A 130 8.35 -11.14 6.26
N ALA A 131 8.39 -10.04 7.01
CA ALA A 131 8.08 -10.03 8.44
C ALA A 131 6.65 -10.51 8.71
N LEU A 132 5.66 -9.97 7.99
CA LEU A 132 4.26 -10.39 8.11
C LEU A 132 4.09 -11.88 7.79
N ALA A 133 4.72 -12.38 6.71
CA ALA A 133 4.66 -13.78 6.35
C ALA A 133 5.24 -14.69 7.45
N ALA A 134 6.39 -14.32 8.03
CA ALA A 134 6.99 -15.07 9.14
C ALA A 134 6.08 -15.11 10.38
N GLU A 135 5.41 -13.99 10.69
CA GLU A 135 4.48 -13.89 11.80
C GLU A 135 3.23 -14.75 11.60
N LEU A 136 2.64 -14.72 10.40
CA LEU A 136 1.48 -15.55 10.04
C LEU A 136 1.81 -17.05 10.13
N LEU A 137 2.97 -17.46 9.62
CA LEU A 137 3.43 -18.85 9.73
C LEU A 137 3.61 -19.28 11.19
N ALA A 138 4.18 -18.40 12.03
CA ALA A 138 4.36 -18.69 13.45
C ALA A 138 3.02 -18.85 14.20
N GLN A 139 2.00 -18.09 13.80
CA GLN A 139 0.64 -18.23 14.37
C GLN A 139 0.00 -19.55 13.98
N GLN A 140 0.15 -20.00 12.72
CA GLN A 140 -0.47 -21.25 12.25
C GLN A 140 0.11 -22.50 12.90
N GLN A 141 1.39 -22.50 13.26
CA GLN A 141 2.07 -23.68 13.79
C GLN A 141 1.96 -23.83 15.32
N ASN A 142 1.26 -22.94 16.04
CA ASN A 142 1.22 -22.90 17.52
C ASN A 142 2.61 -23.03 18.19
N ALA A 143 3.66 -22.59 17.50
CA ALA A 143 5.05 -22.83 17.89
C ALA A 143 5.76 -21.51 18.19
N PRO A 144 5.56 -20.90 19.37
CA PRO A 144 6.31 -19.71 19.78
C PRO A 144 7.82 -19.96 19.85
N GLN A 145 8.23 -21.22 20.06
CA GLN A 145 9.63 -21.66 20.11
C GLN A 145 10.29 -21.71 18.72
N ASN A 146 9.53 -21.80 17.62
CA ASN A 146 10.07 -21.90 16.25
C ASN A 146 10.10 -20.57 15.49
N ARG A 147 9.84 -19.43 16.16
CA ARG A 147 9.74 -18.11 15.51
C ARG A 147 11.03 -17.71 14.79
N GLU A 148 12.18 -18.00 15.38
CA GLU A 148 13.48 -17.68 14.77
C GLU A 148 13.75 -18.52 13.53
N MET A 149 13.47 -19.83 13.60
CA MET A 149 13.56 -20.73 12.45
C MET A 149 12.65 -20.30 11.31
N LEU A 150 11.39 -19.93 11.60
CA LEU A 150 10.44 -19.47 10.59
C LEU A 150 10.85 -18.13 9.97
N ARG A 151 11.44 -17.21 10.76
CA ARG A 151 12.04 -15.98 10.24
C ARG A 151 13.23 -16.27 9.34
N ALA A 152 14.10 -17.20 9.73
CA ALA A 152 15.23 -17.62 8.91
C ALA A 152 14.75 -18.21 7.57
N GLN A 153 13.74 -19.07 7.59
CA GLN A 153 13.12 -19.58 6.37
C GLN A 153 12.44 -18.49 5.54
N ALA A 154 11.73 -17.54 6.16
CA ALA A 154 11.11 -16.41 5.45
C ALA A 154 12.14 -15.47 4.80
N SER A 155 13.37 -15.41 5.33
CA SER A 155 14.46 -14.59 4.81
C SER A 155 15.11 -15.13 3.51
N VAL A 156 14.73 -16.33 3.05
CA VAL A 156 15.26 -16.94 1.83
C VAL A 156 14.30 -16.67 0.65
N CYS A 157 14.83 -16.25 -0.49
CA CYS A 157 14.04 -15.98 -1.69
C CYS A 157 13.43 -17.26 -2.31
N PRO A 158 12.36 -17.13 -3.12
CA PRO A 158 11.70 -18.29 -3.74
C PRO A 158 12.63 -19.17 -4.57
N GLU A 159 13.56 -18.57 -5.34
CA GLU A 159 14.53 -19.30 -6.17
C GLU A 159 15.48 -20.17 -5.33
N CYS A 160 16.03 -19.61 -4.25
CA CYS A 160 16.91 -20.34 -3.35
C CYS A 160 16.17 -21.45 -2.58
N LYS A 161 14.88 -21.22 -2.23
CA LYS A 161 14.03 -22.26 -1.64
C LYS A 161 13.79 -23.41 -2.61
N GLN A 162 13.39 -23.09 -3.84
CA GLN A 162 13.13 -24.09 -4.87
C GLN A 162 14.37 -24.95 -5.15
N ARG A 163 15.55 -24.33 -5.24
CA ARG A 163 16.82 -25.05 -5.44
C ARG A 163 17.13 -26.02 -4.31
N ALA A 164 16.94 -25.61 -3.05
CA ALA A 164 17.15 -26.50 -1.90
C ALA A 164 16.17 -27.68 -1.85
N THR A 165 14.99 -27.56 -2.48
CA THR A 165 14.05 -28.69 -2.58
C THR A 165 14.41 -29.63 -3.72
N LEU A 166 14.97 -29.12 -4.81
CA LEU A 166 15.34 -29.90 -6.00
C LEU A 166 16.69 -30.63 -5.85
N ILE A 167 17.61 -30.03 -5.12
CA ILE A 167 18.94 -30.57 -4.84
C ILE A 167 18.89 -30.98 -3.38
N ASN A 168 18.89 -32.28 -3.07
CA ASN A 168 19.00 -32.84 -1.71
C ASN A 168 20.40 -32.56 -1.10
N ASP A 169 20.95 -31.35 -1.26
CA ASP A 169 22.27 -30.97 -0.77
C ASP A 169 22.17 -29.79 0.20
N ASP A 170 22.65 -30.04 1.42
CA ASP A 170 23.11 -29.06 2.41
C ASP A 170 24.40 -28.35 1.95
N THR A 171 24.56 -28.06 0.66
CA THR A 171 25.75 -27.34 0.17
C THR A 171 25.46 -25.85 -0.03
N ASP A 172 26.00 -25.06 0.90
CA ASP A 172 26.17 -23.61 0.80
C ASP A 172 27.09 -23.28 -0.38
N VAL A 173 26.53 -23.16 -1.59
CA VAL A 173 27.26 -22.61 -2.74
C VAL A 173 26.71 -21.23 -3.08
N PRO A 174 27.48 -20.14 -2.83
CA PRO A 174 27.07 -18.79 -3.20
C PRO A 174 27.14 -18.61 -4.72
N LEU A 175 26.01 -18.28 -5.34
CA LEU A 175 25.90 -18.02 -6.78
C LEU A 175 25.98 -16.52 -7.06
N VAL A 176 27.21 -16.01 -7.10
CA VAL A 176 27.51 -14.73 -7.72
C VAL A 176 27.41 -14.88 -9.25
N ALA A 177 26.59 -14.01 -9.85
CA ALA A 177 26.52 -13.61 -11.26
C ALA A 177 26.73 -14.67 -12.38
N LYS A 178 25.62 -15.05 -13.04
CA LYS A 178 25.63 -15.42 -14.47
C LYS A 178 24.61 -14.54 -15.20
N GLU A 179 25.01 -13.30 -15.51
CA GLU A 179 24.39 -12.45 -16.53
C GLU A 179 25.50 -11.68 -17.25
N GLN A 180 26.19 -12.36 -18.16
CA GLN A 180 26.84 -11.79 -19.34
C GLN A 180 26.75 -12.84 -20.44
N LEU A 181 25.72 -12.73 -21.27
CA LEU A 181 25.64 -13.19 -22.66
C LEU A 181 24.48 -12.46 -23.33
#